data_AF-A0A967JSL0-F1
#
_entry.id   AF-A0A967JSL0-F1
#
_cell.length_a   1.000
_cell.length_b   1.000
_cell.length_c   1.000
_cell.angle_alpha   90.00
_cell.angle_beta   90.00
_cell.angle_gamma   90.00
#
_symmetry.space_group_name_H-M   'P 1'
#
loop_
_entity.id
_entity.type
_entity.pdbx_description
1 polymer ?
#
loop_
_entity_poly.entity_id
_entity_poly.type
_entity_poly.pdbx_seq_one_letter_code
_entity_poly.pdbx_strand_id
1 'polypeptide(L)'
;PTETSTGIQKAIRVRLDPSAPTATVTHRLTNHNPWAVTLAPWAISVMAPGGTGVLPLPPRGPHDNDHLEPSATLATWAYTDMADPRWRWGTRYVLLRQQAGVGYEQKVGVGGGPGWAAYVCGGVLFAKAVEPVSGAPYPDRDSQLELYTDEVMQ
;
A
#
# COMPACT_ATOMS: atom_id res chain seq x y z
N PRO A 1 -22.76 -7.93 -8.11
CA PRO A 1 -23.08 -9.04 -9.05
C PRO A 1 -21.84 -9.92 -9.22
N THR A 2 -21.99 -11.16 -9.67
CA THR A 2 -20.87 -12.03 -10.05
C THR A 2 -20.33 -11.57 -11.41
N GLU A 3 -19.02 -11.36 -11.53
CA GLU A 3 -18.36 -11.02 -12.78
C GLU A 3 -18.32 -12.24 -13.70
N THR A 4 -18.82 -12.09 -14.94
CA THR A 4 -19.00 -13.20 -15.88
C THR A 4 -17.69 -13.81 -16.37
N SER A 5 -16.64 -13.01 -16.51
CA SER A 5 -15.33 -13.45 -17.00
C SER A 5 -14.53 -14.24 -15.96
N THR A 6 -14.77 -14.01 -14.67
CA THR A 6 -13.96 -14.58 -13.58
C THR A 6 -14.74 -15.48 -12.64
N GLY A 7 -16.07 -15.40 -12.62
CA GLY A 7 -16.91 -16.08 -11.62
C GLY A 7 -16.80 -15.49 -10.21
N ILE A 8 -16.16 -14.33 -10.05
CA ILE A 8 -15.95 -13.70 -8.74
C ILE A 8 -16.99 -12.61 -8.48
N GLN A 9 -17.64 -12.69 -7.33
CA GLN A 9 -18.46 -11.61 -6.82
C GLN A 9 -17.64 -10.74 -5.87
N LYS A 10 -17.65 -9.43 -6.11
CA LYS A 10 -16.91 -8.42 -5.33
C LYS A 10 -17.90 -7.58 -4.52
N ALA A 11 -17.60 -7.33 -3.26
CA ALA A 11 -18.38 -6.46 -2.39
C ALA A 11 -17.47 -5.62 -1.49
N ILE A 12 -17.84 -4.36 -1.29
CA ILE A 12 -17.19 -3.45 -0.34
C ILE A 12 -18.23 -3.05 0.69
N ARG A 13 -17.91 -3.22 1.97
CA ARG A 13 -18.70 -2.68 3.07
C ARG A 13 -17.91 -1.57 3.72
N VAL A 14 -18.53 -0.40 3.86
CA VAL A 14 -17.97 0.75 4.59
C VAL A 14 -18.78 0.94 5.85
N ARG A 15 -18.09 1.06 6.99
CA ARG A 15 -18.69 1.44 8.28
C ARG A 15 -17.93 2.65 8.81
N LEU A 16 -18.67 3.69 9.17
CA LEU A 16 -18.12 4.86 9.85
C LEU A 16 -18.28 4.66 11.36
N ASP A 17 -17.26 4.99 12.13
CA ASP A 17 -17.38 5.07 13.57
C ASP A 17 -18.21 6.30 13.95
N PRO A 18 -19.25 6.17 14.78
CA PRO A 18 -20.11 7.30 15.15
C PRO A 18 -19.43 8.32 16.09
N SER A 19 -18.28 7.96 16.67
CA SER A 19 -17.61 8.70 17.74
C SER A 19 -16.14 9.05 17.44
N ALA A 20 -15.56 8.49 16.38
CA ALA A 20 -14.16 8.68 16.01
C ALA A 20 -14.01 8.96 14.50
N PRO A 21 -12.93 9.67 14.08
CA PRO A 21 -12.62 9.88 12.67
C PRO A 21 -12.03 8.60 12.05
N THR A 22 -12.81 7.53 12.02
CA THR A 22 -12.38 6.20 11.57
C THR A 22 -13.44 5.58 10.68
N ALA A 23 -12.99 4.99 9.58
CA ALA A 23 -13.82 4.19 8.69
C ALA A 23 -13.21 2.79 8.56
N THR A 24 -14.03 1.76 8.75
CA THR A 24 -13.67 0.38 8.43
C THR A 24 -14.18 0.03 7.05
N VAL A 25 -13.27 -0.35 6.16
CA VAL A 25 -13.58 -0.82 4.80
C VAL A 25 -13.29 -2.32 4.73
N THR A 26 -14.32 -3.13 4.49
CA THR A 26 -14.18 -4.58 4.32
C THR A 26 -14.35 -4.94 2.86
N HIS A 27 -13.31 -5.50 2.26
CA HIS A 27 -13.39 -6.10 0.93
C HIS A 27 -13.75 -7.58 1.05
N ARG A 28 -14.79 -8.01 0.34
CA ARG A 28 -15.22 -9.40 0.29
C ARG A 28 -15.24 -9.88 -1.16
N LEU A 29 -14.56 -10.99 -1.39
CA LEU A 29 -14.56 -11.72 -2.65
C LEU A 29 -15.23 -13.07 -2.41
N THR A 30 -16.21 -13.42 -3.23
CA THR A 30 -16.86 -14.73 -3.22
C THR A 30 -16.59 -15.42 -4.55
N ASN A 31 -15.93 -16.58 -4.50
CA ASN A 31 -15.67 -17.41 -5.67
C ASN A 31 -16.89 -18.31 -5.93
N HIS A 32 -17.58 -18.12 -7.06
CA HIS A 32 -18.70 -18.95 -7.48
C HIS A 32 -18.31 -20.03 -8.49
N ASN A 33 -17.02 -20.18 -8.81
CA ASN A 33 -16.54 -21.25 -9.67
C ASN A 33 -16.58 -22.61 -8.94
N PRO A 34 -16.70 -23.73 -9.68
CA PRO A 34 -16.63 -25.06 -9.09
C PRO A 34 -15.21 -25.49 -8.71
N TRP A 35 -14.19 -24.64 -8.91
CA TRP A 35 -12.80 -24.88 -8.53
C TRP A 35 -12.22 -23.73 -7.70
N ALA A 36 -11.16 -24.01 -6.94
CA ALA A 36 -10.42 -23.01 -6.18
C ALA A 36 -9.60 -22.09 -7.09
N VAL A 37 -9.48 -20.83 -6.70
CA VAL A 37 -8.66 -19.83 -7.40
C VAL A 37 -7.78 -19.08 -6.40
N THR A 38 -6.59 -18.70 -6.83
CA THR A 38 -5.70 -17.82 -6.07
C THR A 38 -5.90 -16.39 -6.56
N LEU A 39 -6.27 -15.49 -5.64
CA LEU A 39 -6.50 -14.09 -5.95
C LEU A 39 -6.28 -13.21 -4.72
N ALA A 40 -6.05 -11.92 -4.94
CA ALA A 40 -6.00 -10.89 -3.91
C ALA A 40 -6.77 -9.66 -4.40
N PRO A 41 -7.52 -8.96 -3.53
CA PRO A 41 -8.14 -7.69 -3.90
C PRO A 41 -7.07 -6.61 -4.08
N TRP A 42 -7.15 -5.86 -5.18
CA TRP A 42 -6.33 -4.67 -5.39
C TRP A 42 -7.12 -3.41 -4.98
N ALA A 43 -6.68 -2.78 -3.89
CA ALA A 43 -7.45 -1.76 -3.16
C ALA A 43 -6.77 -0.39 -3.20
N ILE A 44 -7.08 0.41 -4.21
CA ILE A 44 -6.49 1.75 -4.41
C ILE A 44 -7.24 2.79 -3.57
N SER A 45 -6.49 3.68 -2.91
CA SER A 45 -7.03 4.85 -2.22
C SER A 45 -6.38 6.08 -2.81
N VAL A 46 -7.14 6.85 -3.59
CA VAL A 46 -6.67 8.09 -4.22
C VAL A 46 -6.82 9.23 -3.23
N MET A 47 -5.77 10.04 -3.08
CA MET A 47 -5.70 11.13 -2.11
C MET A 47 -5.71 12.49 -2.81
N ALA A 48 -6.05 13.55 -2.07
CA ALA A 48 -6.08 14.91 -2.60
C ALA A 48 -4.69 15.38 -3.10
N PRO A 49 -4.63 16.28 -4.10
CA PRO A 49 -3.39 16.78 -4.67
C PRO A 49 -2.44 17.45 -3.66
N GLY A 50 -1.13 17.36 -3.91
CA GLY A 50 -0.07 18.16 -3.27
C GLY A 50 0.38 17.68 -1.89
N GLY A 51 -0.04 16.49 -1.47
CA GLY A 51 0.36 15.90 -0.20
C GLY A 51 1.60 15.01 -0.29
N THR A 52 1.85 14.27 0.79
CA THR A 52 2.99 13.36 0.91
C THR A 52 2.53 12.00 1.44
N GLY A 53 2.78 10.95 0.67
CA GLY A 53 2.63 9.57 1.10
C GLY A 53 3.72 9.18 2.09
N VAL A 54 3.34 8.39 3.08
CA VAL A 54 4.20 7.87 4.15
C VAL A 54 4.08 6.36 4.17
N LEU A 55 5.19 5.67 3.93
CA LEU A 55 5.26 4.21 3.97
C LEU A 55 6.30 3.79 5.04
N PRO A 56 5.87 3.18 6.15
CA PRO A 56 6.77 2.72 7.20
C PRO A 56 7.60 1.51 6.75
N LEU A 57 8.85 1.52 7.20
CA LEU A 57 9.79 0.41 7.10
C LEU A 57 9.78 -0.38 8.42
N PRO A 58 10.17 -1.67 8.42
CA PRO A 58 10.33 -2.41 9.67
C PRO A 58 11.36 -1.73 10.60
N PRO A 59 11.27 -1.97 11.92
CA PRO A 59 12.29 -1.54 12.87
C PRO A 59 13.70 -1.99 12.45
N ARG A 60 14.70 -1.17 12.77
CA ARG A 60 16.10 -1.52 12.58
C ARG A 60 16.61 -2.28 13.79
N GLY A 61 17.39 -3.32 13.55
CA GLY A 61 18.00 -4.17 14.57
C GLY A 61 19.54 -4.09 14.56
N PRO A 62 20.19 -4.61 15.60
CA PRO A 62 21.63 -4.81 15.63
C PRO A 62 22.07 -5.90 14.62
N HIS A 63 23.38 -6.00 14.38
CA HIS A 63 23.97 -7.12 13.65
C HIS A 63 24.47 -8.18 14.64
N ASP A 64 23.59 -9.12 14.97
CA ASP A 64 23.85 -10.26 15.86
C ASP A 64 23.26 -11.55 15.28
N ASN A 65 23.39 -12.66 16.01
CA ASN A 65 22.98 -13.99 15.54
C ASN A 65 21.46 -14.13 15.32
N ASP A 66 20.64 -13.25 15.90
CA ASP A 66 19.18 -13.30 15.79
C ASP A 66 18.64 -12.42 14.64
N HIS A 67 19.50 -11.62 14.00
CA HIS A 67 19.12 -10.63 12.98
C HIS A 67 19.90 -10.78 11.65
N LEU A 68 20.30 -12.01 11.31
CA LEU A 68 21.05 -12.28 10.07
C LEU A 68 20.14 -12.43 8.84
N GLU A 69 18.83 -12.56 9.02
CA GLU A 69 17.86 -12.74 7.94
C GLU A 69 17.29 -11.40 7.43
N PRO A 70 16.90 -11.31 6.14
CA PRO A 70 16.20 -10.14 5.62
C PRO A 70 14.87 -9.88 6.35
N SER A 71 14.64 -8.65 6.80
CA SER A 71 13.43 -8.29 7.57
C SER A 71 12.30 -7.63 6.74
N ALA A 72 12.58 -7.23 5.51
CA ALA A 72 11.59 -6.64 4.60
C ALA A 72 12.01 -6.72 3.13
N THR A 73 11.02 -6.55 2.27
CA THR A 73 11.20 -6.36 0.83
C THR A 73 10.85 -4.92 0.46
N LEU A 74 11.64 -4.32 -0.42
CA LEU A 74 11.31 -3.05 -1.08
C LEU A 74 11.17 -3.32 -2.57
N ALA A 75 9.94 -3.29 -3.08
CA ALA A 75 9.63 -3.53 -4.48
C ALA A 75 9.66 -2.22 -5.27
N THR A 76 10.41 -2.21 -6.37
CA THR A 76 10.47 -1.10 -7.32
C THR A 76 9.91 -1.53 -8.67
N TRP A 77 9.35 -0.58 -9.40
CA TRP A 77 8.91 -0.75 -10.78
C TRP A 77 9.97 -0.20 -11.73
N ALA A 78 9.91 -0.58 -13.01
CA ALA A 78 10.89 -0.15 -14.02
C ALA A 78 11.00 1.38 -14.16
N TYR A 79 9.94 2.11 -13.81
CA TYR A 79 9.87 3.57 -13.82
C TYR A 79 10.21 4.20 -12.46
N THR A 80 10.56 3.41 -11.44
CA THR A 80 10.95 3.95 -10.14
C THR A 80 12.37 4.47 -10.19
N ASP A 81 12.53 5.78 -10.13
CA ASP A 81 13.82 6.42 -9.99
C ASP A 81 14.08 6.72 -8.52
N MET A 82 14.98 5.95 -7.90
CA MET A 82 15.31 6.12 -6.47
C MET A 82 16.01 7.45 -6.18
N ALA A 83 16.54 8.14 -7.19
CA ALA A 83 17.13 9.47 -7.08
C ALA A 83 16.11 10.61 -7.32
N ASP A 84 14.87 10.30 -7.68
CA ASP A 84 13.83 11.33 -7.89
C ASP A 84 13.65 12.17 -6.62
N PRO A 85 13.69 13.51 -6.72
CA PRO A 85 13.61 14.41 -5.56
C PRO A 85 12.27 14.39 -4.83
N ARG A 86 11.23 13.75 -5.39
CA ARG A 86 9.96 13.48 -4.71
C ARG A 86 10.09 12.40 -3.65
N TRP A 87 11.09 11.52 -3.75
CA TRP A 87 11.38 10.52 -2.73
C TRP A 87 12.20 11.09 -1.59
N ARG A 88 11.90 10.61 -0.39
CA ARG A 88 12.82 10.68 0.75
C ARG A 88 12.92 9.30 1.39
N TRP A 89 14.08 8.68 1.21
CA TRP A 89 14.42 7.39 1.80
C TRP A 89 14.96 7.59 3.22
N GLY A 90 14.13 7.34 4.23
CA GLY A 90 14.50 7.49 5.64
C GLY A 90 14.82 6.14 6.31
N THR A 91 15.19 6.21 7.59
CA THR A 91 15.48 5.02 8.41
C THR A 91 14.22 4.27 8.82
N ARG A 92 13.15 5.02 9.12
CA ARG A 92 11.84 4.51 9.59
C ARG A 92 10.74 4.58 8.54
N TYR A 93 10.85 5.49 7.57
CA TYR A 93 9.81 5.74 6.58
C TYR A 93 10.42 6.03 5.22
N VAL A 94 9.72 5.61 4.17
CA VAL A 94 9.85 6.13 2.81
C VAL A 94 8.74 7.16 2.61
N LEU A 95 9.10 8.34 2.12
CA LEU A 95 8.14 9.41 1.81
C LEU A 95 8.09 9.66 0.31
N LEU A 96 6.89 9.88 -0.22
CA LEU A 96 6.67 10.27 -1.61
C LEU A 96 5.86 11.56 -1.67
N ARG A 97 6.45 12.64 -2.16
CA ARG A 97 5.74 13.90 -2.38
C ARG A 97 5.04 13.88 -3.73
N GLN A 98 3.74 14.11 -3.74
CA GLN A 98 3.02 14.35 -4.99
C GLN A 98 3.40 15.72 -5.55
N GLN A 99 3.66 15.79 -6.85
CA GLN A 99 4.07 17.03 -7.51
C GLN A 99 3.43 17.10 -8.90
N ALA A 100 2.62 18.12 -9.13
CA ALA A 100 2.01 18.38 -10.43
C ALA A 100 3.06 18.75 -11.49
N GLY A 101 2.74 18.48 -12.76
CA GLY A 101 3.59 18.83 -13.90
C GLY A 101 4.84 17.98 -14.07
N VAL A 102 4.94 16.84 -13.36
CA VAL A 102 6.01 15.86 -13.54
C VAL A 102 5.48 14.69 -14.34
N GLY A 103 5.78 14.67 -15.65
CA GLY A 103 5.25 13.70 -16.62
C GLY A 103 5.85 12.30 -16.57
N TYR A 104 6.17 11.82 -15.37
CA TYR A 104 6.61 10.45 -15.12
C TYR A 104 6.22 9.98 -13.72
N GLU A 105 5.91 8.70 -13.63
CA GLU A 105 5.39 8.04 -12.44
C GLU A 105 6.49 7.64 -11.46
N GLN A 106 6.09 7.46 -10.20
CA GLN A 106 6.90 6.80 -9.19
C GLN A 106 6.05 5.79 -8.44
N LYS A 107 6.62 4.62 -8.11
CA LYS A 107 5.95 3.61 -7.30
C LYS A 107 6.92 2.88 -6.41
N VAL A 108 6.54 2.58 -5.18
CA VAL A 108 7.29 1.65 -4.33
C VAL A 108 6.32 0.81 -3.50
N GLY A 109 6.66 -0.46 -3.30
CA GLY A 109 5.94 -1.39 -2.44
C GLY A 109 6.82 -1.85 -1.29
N VAL A 110 6.23 -2.14 -0.13
CA VAL A 110 6.93 -2.69 1.03
C VAL A 110 6.25 -3.98 1.50
N GLY A 111 7.06 -5.02 1.70
CA GLY A 111 6.72 -6.25 2.42
C GLY A 111 7.42 -6.30 3.77
N GLY A 112 6.80 -6.95 4.77
CA GLY A 112 7.33 -7.05 6.14
C GLY A 112 7.20 -5.76 6.97
N GLY A 113 6.39 -4.80 6.51
CA GLY A 113 6.11 -3.55 7.23
C GLY A 113 5.04 -3.72 8.33
N PRO A 114 4.80 -2.67 9.14
CA PRO A 114 3.82 -2.71 10.25
C PRO A 114 2.35 -2.66 9.78
N GLY A 115 2.05 -2.89 8.51
CA GLY A 115 0.68 -2.97 8.01
C GLY A 115 -0.08 -1.65 7.90
N TRP A 116 0.58 -0.50 7.87
CA TRP A 116 -0.11 0.78 7.63
C TRP A 116 0.66 1.69 6.68
N ALA A 117 -0.05 2.58 6.00
CA ALA A 117 0.50 3.68 5.22
C ALA A 117 -0.33 4.94 5.52
N ALA A 118 0.22 6.10 5.27
CA ALA A 118 -0.50 7.35 5.49
C ALA A 118 -0.25 8.38 4.40
N TYR A 119 -1.07 9.42 4.41
CA TYR A 119 -0.96 10.56 3.52
C TYR A 119 -1.16 11.84 4.32
N VAL A 120 -0.23 12.78 4.18
CA VAL A 120 -0.30 14.10 4.84
C VAL A 120 -0.62 15.16 3.81
N CYS A 121 -1.71 15.90 4.00
CA CYS A 121 -2.11 17.00 3.12
C CYS A 121 -2.83 18.08 3.92
N GLY A 122 -2.45 19.34 3.75
CA GLY A 122 -3.12 20.48 4.40
C GLY A 122 -3.18 20.41 5.94
N GLY A 123 -2.17 19.81 6.59
CA GLY A 123 -2.14 19.62 8.04
C GLY A 123 -2.98 18.44 8.55
N VAL A 124 -3.61 17.68 7.65
CA VAL A 124 -4.38 16.47 7.98
C VAL A 124 -3.57 15.22 7.64
N LEU A 125 -3.58 14.25 8.56
CA LEU A 125 -3.05 12.90 8.34
C LEU A 125 -4.21 11.95 8.07
N PHE A 126 -4.22 11.31 6.91
CA PHE A 126 -5.07 10.17 6.61
C PHE A 126 -4.25 8.89 6.74
N ALA A 127 -4.61 7.98 7.65
CA ALA A 127 -3.93 6.70 7.82
C ALA A 127 -4.81 5.54 7.34
N LYS A 128 -4.21 4.62 6.59
CA LYS A 128 -4.81 3.36 6.16
C LYS A 128 -4.02 2.22 6.78
N ALA A 129 -4.70 1.41 7.59
CA ALA A 129 -4.12 0.22 8.20
C ALA A 129 -4.80 -1.04 7.66
N VAL A 130 -4.00 -2.09 7.55
CA VAL A 130 -4.38 -3.46 7.26
C VAL A 130 -3.71 -4.35 8.30
N GLU A 131 -4.24 -5.55 8.52
CA GLU A 131 -3.59 -6.55 9.35
C GLU A 131 -2.82 -7.50 8.41
N PRO A 132 -1.47 -7.45 8.38
CA PRO A 132 -0.70 -8.39 7.57
C PRO A 132 -0.88 -9.81 8.08
N VAL A 133 -1.05 -10.75 7.16
CA VAL A 133 -1.11 -12.18 7.44
C VAL A 133 0.28 -12.75 7.30
N SER A 134 0.89 -13.13 8.42
CA SER A 134 2.23 -13.71 8.45
C SER A 134 2.33 -14.95 7.56
N GLY A 135 3.34 -15.00 6.69
CA GLY A 135 3.61 -16.11 5.78
C GLY A 135 2.65 -16.24 4.59
N ALA A 136 1.69 -15.32 4.43
CA ALA A 136 0.82 -15.31 3.26
C ALA A 136 1.59 -14.83 2.01
N PRO A 137 1.32 -15.38 0.81
CA PRO A 137 1.89 -14.87 -0.42
C PRO A 137 1.24 -13.53 -0.79
N TYR A 138 2.00 -12.44 -0.73
CA TYR A 138 1.56 -11.14 -1.24
C TYR A 138 1.96 -10.95 -2.73
N PRO A 139 1.10 -10.31 -3.54
CA PRO A 139 1.46 -9.96 -4.92
C PRO A 139 2.60 -8.93 -4.96
N ASP A 140 3.02 -8.54 -6.17
CA ASP A 140 3.94 -7.40 -6.38
C ASP A 140 5.25 -7.49 -5.58
N ARG A 141 5.88 -8.67 -5.62
CA ARG A 141 7.10 -8.99 -4.85
C ARG A 141 6.92 -8.79 -3.34
N ASP A 142 5.88 -9.42 -2.80
CA ASP A 142 5.55 -9.41 -1.38
C ASP A 142 5.08 -8.05 -0.83
N SER A 143 4.56 -7.17 -1.70
CA SER A 143 4.12 -5.83 -1.30
C SER A 143 2.78 -5.89 -0.59
N GLN A 144 2.76 -5.49 0.68
CA GLN A 144 1.53 -5.37 1.47
C GLN A 144 0.87 -4.00 1.27
N LEU A 145 1.70 -2.97 1.10
CA LEU A 145 1.29 -1.59 0.90
C LEU A 145 2.23 -0.91 -0.10
N GLU A 146 1.67 0.02 -0.86
CA GLU A 146 2.36 0.69 -1.97
C GLU A 146 2.09 2.20 -1.93
N LEU A 147 3.07 2.98 -2.37
CA LEU A 147 2.89 4.38 -2.73
C LEU A 147 3.03 4.52 -4.25
N TYR A 148 2.19 5.35 -4.84
CA TYR A 148 2.20 5.67 -6.26
C TYR A 148 1.92 7.16 -6.47
N THR A 149 2.54 7.78 -7.47
CA THR A 149 2.18 9.12 -7.97
C THR A 149 2.43 9.22 -9.46
N ASP A 150 1.62 10.02 -10.14
CA ASP A 150 1.74 10.38 -11.56
C ASP A 150 1.36 11.85 -11.78
N GLU A 151 1.20 12.26 -13.04
CA GLU A 151 0.72 13.59 -13.41
C GLU A 151 -0.82 13.70 -13.49
N VAL A 152 -1.52 12.58 -13.67
CA VAL A 152 -2.95 12.53 -14.03
C VAL A 152 -3.84 12.41 -12.81
N MET A 153 -3.44 11.66 -11.78
CA MET A 153 -4.16 11.52 -10.52
C MET A 153 -3.86 12.73 -9.62
N GLN A 154 -4.46 13.88 -9.97
CA GLN A 154 -4.55 15.08 -9.14
C GLN A 154 -5.91 15.11 -8.45
#